data_AF-A0A9X6ZYK2-F1
#
_entry.id   AF-A0A9X6ZYK2-F1
#
_cell.length_a   1.000
_cell.length_b   1.000
_cell.length_c   1.000
_cell.angle_alpha   90.00
_cell.angle_beta   90.00
_cell.angle_gamma   90.00
#
_symmetry.space_group_name_H-M   'P 1'
#
loop_
_entity.id
_entity.type
_entity.pdbx_description
1 polymer ?
#
loop_
_entity_poly.entity_id
_entity_poly.type
_entity_poly.pdbx_seq_one_letter_code
_entity_poly.pdbx_strand_id
1 'polypeptide(L)'
;MKNRRWYRYFIQLMVVALILTSIPMNGLAETAPPFTPSPNSEQSPEVEKKEEKELPAPHPDQLKKDKPKPTEVVEERTETEKVFDNNDGTFTKKVYTEPIHTEKDGKLEEVSPKLVEAPDKKIVTENTKLKPAFEKTVKDGKYVQFTVDGHKIQYELMGANGEKGEIKPSPVTATHEDNTVWYKGIFPHIDLKSTTFNENVKEDFVLREYTG
;
A
#
# COMPACT_ATOMS: atom_id res chain seq x y z
N MET A 1 -5.44 5.63 65.31
CA MET A 1 -4.27 5.02 64.62
C MET A 1 -4.55 3.58 64.14
N LYS A 2 -5.62 3.33 63.35
CA LYS A 2 -5.98 1.97 62.88
C LYS A 2 -5.97 1.83 61.35
N ASN A 3 -6.24 2.91 60.61
CA ASN A 3 -6.37 2.89 59.14
C ASN A 3 -5.03 2.84 58.38
N ARG A 4 -3.92 3.24 59.02
CA ARG A 4 -2.58 3.26 58.39
C ARG A 4 -1.97 1.86 58.22
N ARG A 5 -2.43 0.87 59.01
CA ARG A 5 -2.02 -0.53 58.87
C ARG A 5 -2.75 -1.23 57.72
N TRP A 6 -4.04 -0.92 57.51
CA TRP A 6 -4.80 -1.48 56.40
C TRP A 6 -4.25 -1.05 55.03
N TYR A 7 -3.85 0.21 54.91
CA TYR A 7 -3.23 0.72 53.69
C TYR A 7 -1.91 0.00 53.34
N ARG A 8 -1.14 -0.42 54.34
CA ARG A 8 0.07 -1.24 54.14
C ARG A 8 -0.26 -2.63 53.60
N TYR A 9 -1.29 -3.28 54.12
CA TYR A 9 -1.75 -4.57 53.61
C TYR A 9 -2.33 -4.45 52.19
N PHE A 10 -3.03 -3.36 51.90
CA PHE A 10 -3.55 -3.08 50.55
C PHE A 10 -2.41 -2.89 49.54
N ILE A 11 -1.39 -2.10 49.89
CA ILE A 11 -0.19 -1.92 49.04
C ILE A 11 0.55 -3.24 48.85
N GLN A 12 0.73 -4.03 49.92
CA GLN A 12 1.38 -5.34 49.82
C GLN A 12 0.60 -6.30 48.91
N LEU A 13 -0.74 -6.28 48.96
CA LEU A 13 -1.58 -7.10 48.09
C LEU A 13 -1.49 -6.65 46.63
N MET A 14 -1.45 -5.34 46.37
CA MET A 14 -1.25 -4.79 45.02
C MET A 14 0.11 -5.18 44.42
N VAL A 15 1.17 -5.15 45.23
CA VAL A 15 2.52 -5.54 44.80
C VAL A 15 2.58 -7.03 44.47
N VAL A 16 1.98 -7.89 45.31
CA VAL A 16 1.90 -9.33 45.04
C VAL A 16 1.09 -9.62 43.78
N ALA A 17 -0.02 -8.91 43.56
CA ALA A 17 -0.82 -9.05 42.35
C ALA A 17 -0.03 -8.67 41.08
N LEU A 18 0.74 -7.58 41.11
CA LEU A 18 1.59 -7.16 39.99
C LEU A 18 2.71 -8.18 39.69
N ILE A 19 3.28 -8.80 40.72
CA ILE A 19 4.28 -9.87 40.55
C ILE A 19 3.62 -11.11 39.93
N LEU A 20 2.42 -11.50 40.37
CA LEU A 20 1.69 -12.62 39.79
C LEU A 20 1.30 -12.39 38.32
N THR A 21 0.93 -11.17 37.94
CA THR A 21 0.61 -10.83 36.55
C THR A 21 1.84 -10.69 35.64
N SER A 22 3.03 -10.52 36.21
CA SER A 22 4.28 -10.38 35.46
C SER A 22 5.00 -11.70 35.22
N ILE A 23 4.50 -12.81 35.78
CA ILE A 23 4.92 -14.15 35.37
C ILE A 23 4.26 -14.43 34.02
N PRO A 24 5.02 -14.51 32.90
CA PRO A 24 4.44 -14.92 31.63
C PRO A 24 3.93 -16.35 31.80
N MET A 25 2.61 -16.53 31.73
CA MET A 25 2.01 -17.83 31.55
C MET A 25 2.33 -18.33 30.13
N ASN A 26 3.60 -18.66 29.86
CA ASN A 26 4.00 -19.46 28.70
C ASN A 26 3.71 -20.94 29.01
N GLY A 27 2.47 -21.21 29.41
CA GLY A 27 1.92 -22.54 29.57
C GLY A 27 1.17 -22.89 28.28
N LEU A 28 1.86 -23.64 27.42
CA LEU A 28 1.36 -24.32 26.22
C LEU A 28 0.86 -23.40 25.11
N ALA A 29 1.79 -22.70 24.44
CA ALA A 29 1.63 -22.64 22.99
C ALA A 29 1.73 -24.09 22.50
N GLU A 30 0.65 -24.61 21.92
CA GLU A 30 0.70 -25.83 21.14
C GLU A 30 1.67 -25.57 20.00
N THR A 31 2.93 -25.92 20.20
CA THR A 31 3.89 -25.98 19.11
C THR A 31 3.30 -26.99 18.16
N ALA A 32 2.80 -26.51 17.01
CA ALA A 32 2.44 -27.39 15.91
C ALA A 32 3.60 -28.37 15.77
N PRO A 33 3.35 -29.69 15.77
CA PRO A 33 4.41 -30.66 15.58
C PRO A 33 5.19 -30.24 14.33
N PRO A 34 6.52 -30.40 14.29
CA PRO A 34 7.25 -30.23 13.05
C PRO A 34 6.50 -31.03 11.99
N PHE A 35 6.21 -30.42 10.83
CA PHE A 35 5.45 -31.06 9.76
C PHE A 35 6.01 -32.46 9.51
N THR A 36 5.36 -33.46 10.09
CA THR A 36 5.51 -34.84 9.69
C THR A 36 4.46 -35.01 8.62
N PRO A 37 4.85 -35.13 7.34
CA PRO A 37 3.88 -35.43 6.29
C PRO A 37 3.09 -36.66 6.75
N SER A 38 1.77 -36.54 6.74
CA SER A 38 0.88 -37.66 7.04
C SER A 38 1.29 -38.82 6.14
N PRO A 39 1.32 -40.08 6.61
CA PRO A 39 1.54 -41.22 5.73
C PRO A 39 0.41 -41.36 4.69
N ASN A 40 -0.64 -40.54 4.80
CA ASN A 40 -1.68 -40.35 3.81
C ASN A 40 -1.70 -38.93 3.22
N SER A 41 -0.53 -38.30 3.08
CA SER A 41 -0.35 -37.18 2.14
C SER A 41 -0.79 -37.70 0.78
N GLU A 42 -1.83 -37.07 0.25
CA GLU A 42 -2.60 -37.48 -0.92
C GLU A 42 -1.74 -38.16 -1.98
N GLN A 43 -1.93 -39.48 -2.07
CA GLN A 43 -1.60 -40.28 -3.21
C GLN A 43 -2.17 -39.55 -4.44
N SER A 44 -1.27 -39.17 -5.36
CA SER A 44 -1.64 -38.77 -6.72
C SER A 44 -2.73 -39.73 -7.20
N PRO A 45 -3.89 -39.25 -7.71
CA PRO A 45 -5.03 -40.11 -7.95
C PRO A 45 -4.62 -41.26 -8.87
N GLU A 46 -4.65 -42.47 -8.32
CA GLU A 46 -4.49 -43.68 -9.10
C GLU A 46 -5.76 -43.80 -9.94
N VAL A 47 -5.59 -43.59 -11.24
CA VAL A 47 -6.66 -43.63 -12.23
C VAL A 47 -7.25 -45.04 -12.21
N GLU A 48 -8.42 -45.17 -11.60
CA GLU A 48 -9.27 -46.34 -11.73
C GLU A 48 -9.59 -46.50 -13.22
N LYS A 49 -9.04 -47.55 -13.82
CA LYS A 49 -9.14 -47.85 -15.25
C LYS A 49 -10.57 -48.29 -15.58
N LYS A 50 -11.52 -47.34 -15.60
CA LYS A 50 -12.79 -47.52 -16.29
C LYS A 50 -12.50 -47.46 -17.79
N GLU A 51 -12.94 -48.50 -18.50
CA GLU A 51 -12.90 -48.60 -19.95
C GLU A 51 -13.45 -47.31 -20.57
N GLU A 52 -12.53 -46.50 -21.06
CA GLU A 52 -12.79 -45.34 -21.88
C GLU A 52 -13.33 -45.88 -23.21
N LYS A 53 -14.63 -45.72 -23.46
CA LYS A 53 -15.12 -45.72 -24.84
C LYS A 53 -14.38 -44.59 -25.54
N GLU A 54 -13.42 -44.93 -26.40
CA GLU A 54 -12.76 -43.98 -27.30
C GLU A 54 -13.84 -43.21 -28.07
N LEU A 55 -14.13 -41.99 -27.61
CA LEU A 55 -14.70 -40.99 -28.47
C LEU A 55 -13.59 -40.57 -29.44
N PRO A 56 -13.85 -40.52 -30.75
CA PRO A 56 -12.82 -40.23 -31.72
C PRO A 56 -12.14 -38.90 -31.38
N ALA A 57 -10.81 -38.91 -31.38
CA ALA A 57 -10.00 -37.72 -31.16
C ALA A 57 -10.49 -36.58 -32.06
N PRO A 58 -10.71 -35.36 -31.53
CA PRO A 58 -11.17 -34.25 -32.33
C PRO A 58 -10.14 -34.00 -33.43
N HIS A 59 -10.62 -33.95 -34.68
CA HIS A 59 -9.78 -33.74 -35.86
C HIS A 59 -8.88 -32.49 -35.66
N PRO A 60 -7.60 -32.52 -36.09
CA PRO A 60 -6.65 -31.41 -35.90
C PRO A 60 -7.12 -30.07 -36.46
N ASP A 61 -8.09 -30.08 -37.37
CA ASP A 61 -8.70 -28.89 -37.97
C ASP A 61 -9.67 -28.12 -37.05
N GLN A 62 -9.98 -28.61 -35.85
CA GLN A 62 -10.82 -27.88 -34.88
C GLN A 62 -10.04 -26.90 -33.97
N LEU A 63 -8.70 -26.89 -34.04
CA LEU A 63 -7.84 -26.07 -33.17
C LEU A 63 -7.66 -24.61 -33.60
N LYS A 64 -8.41 -24.14 -34.60
CA LYS A 64 -8.41 -22.73 -35.04
C LYS A 64 -9.81 -22.12 -35.00
N LYS A 65 -10.55 -22.32 -33.91
CA LYS A 65 -11.61 -21.36 -33.56
C LYS A 65 -10.95 -20.24 -32.79
N ASP A 66 -11.11 -19.01 -33.29
CA ASP A 66 -10.82 -17.78 -32.54
C ASP A 66 -11.48 -17.92 -31.17
N LYS A 67 -10.68 -18.26 -30.14
CA LYS A 67 -11.20 -18.29 -28.79
C LYS A 67 -11.59 -16.84 -28.44
N PRO A 68 -12.82 -16.59 -27.98
CA PRO A 68 -13.20 -15.26 -27.51
C PRO A 68 -12.20 -14.80 -26.45
N LYS A 69 -11.79 -13.52 -26.55
CA LYS A 69 -10.86 -12.94 -25.57
C LYS A 69 -11.54 -12.93 -24.20
N PRO A 70 -10.82 -13.22 -23.10
CA PRO A 70 -11.39 -13.12 -21.76
C PRO A 70 -11.92 -11.71 -21.49
N THR A 71 -13.06 -11.63 -20.79
CA THR A 71 -13.73 -10.38 -20.42
C THR A 71 -13.63 -10.18 -18.91
N GLU A 72 -13.26 -8.98 -18.45
CA GLU A 72 -13.21 -8.70 -17.01
C GLU A 72 -14.62 -8.61 -16.41
N VAL A 73 -14.84 -9.29 -15.29
CA VAL A 73 -16.06 -9.21 -14.48
C VAL A 73 -15.89 -8.10 -13.46
N VAL A 74 -16.20 -6.87 -13.86
CA VAL A 74 -15.93 -5.63 -13.08
C VAL A 74 -16.63 -5.63 -11.70
N GLU A 75 -17.79 -6.27 -11.59
CA GLU A 75 -18.54 -6.40 -10.33
C GLU A 75 -17.82 -7.28 -9.29
N GLU A 76 -16.90 -8.13 -9.72
CA GLU A 76 -16.07 -8.95 -8.82
C GLU A 76 -14.71 -8.32 -8.50
N ARG A 77 -14.51 -7.04 -8.82
CA ARG A 77 -13.31 -6.32 -8.40
C ARG A 77 -13.23 -6.27 -6.88
N THR A 78 -12.03 -6.49 -6.37
CA THR A 78 -11.64 -6.13 -5.01
C THR A 78 -10.46 -5.16 -5.09
N GLU A 79 -9.99 -4.63 -3.96
CA GLU A 79 -8.77 -3.80 -3.95
C GLU A 79 -7.57 -4.50 -4.61
N THR A 80 -7.46 -5.82 -4.51
CA THR A 80 -6.28 -6.60 -4.91
C THR A 80 -6.57 -7.70 -5.93
N GLU A 81 -7.78 -7.77 -6.49
CA GLU A 81 -8.18 -8.86 -7.40
C GLU A 81 -8.87 -8.36 -8.67
N LYS A 82 -8.67 -9.12 -9.75
CA LYS A 82 -9.43 -9.03 -11.00
C LYS A 82 -9.90 -10.42 -11.42
N VAL A 83 -11.17 -10.54 -11.78
CA VAL A 83 -11.75 -11.78 -12.29
C VAL A 83 -12.07 -11.62 -13.78
N PHE A 84 -11.73 -12.63 -14.57
CA PHE A 84 -11.99 -12.68 -16.01
C PHE A 84 -12.81 -13.92 -16.34
N ASP A 85 -13.89 -13.74 -17.08
CA ASP A 85 -14.64 -14.82 -17.73
C ASP A 85 -13.89 -15.22 -19.01
N ASN A 86 -13.42 -16.46 -19.10
CA ASN A 86 -12.72 -16.97 -20.28
C ASN A 86 -13.68 -17.32 -21.43
N ASN A 87 -14.99 -17.23 -21.21
CA ASN A 87 -16.09 -17.58 -22.13
C ASN A 87 -16.08 -19.05 -22.59
N ASP A 88 -15.48 -19.95 -21.80
CA ASP A 88 -15.46 -21.40 -22.03
C ASP A 88 -15.99 -22.18 -20.80
N GLY A 89 -16.67 -21.48 -19.89
CA GLY A 89 -17.16 -22.03 -18.62
C GLY A 89 -16.13 -21.99 -17.48
N THR A 90 -14.92 -21.49 -17.74
CA THR A 90 -13.88 -21.29 -16.71
C THR A 90 -13.64 -19.81 -16.41
N PHE A 91 -13.14 -19.52 -15.21
CA PHE A 91 -12.76 -18.18 -14.76
C PHE A 91 -11.28 -18.11 -14.43
N THR A 92 -10.67 -16.95 -14.71
CA THR A 92 -9.29 -16.63 -14.30
C THR A 92 -9.31 -15.52 -13.26
N LYS A 93 -8.80 -15.78 -12.06
CA LYS A 93 -8.59 -14.75 -11.03
C LYS A 93 -7.13 -14.33 -10.98
N LYS A 94 -6.87 -13.03 -11.09
CA LYS A 94 -5.55 -12.41 -10.83
C LYS A 94 -5.57 -11.81 -9.43
N VAL A 95 -4.63 -12.21 -8.60
CA VAL A 95 -4.47 -11.73 -7.22
C VAL A 95 -3.15 -10.97 -7.13
N TYR A 96 -3.19 -9.78 -6.55
CA TYR A 96 -2.04 -8.88 -6.40
C TYR A 96 -1.70 -8.70 -4.91
N THR A 97 -0.43 -8.43 -4.62
CA THR A 97 0.02 -8.19 -3.24
C THR A 97 -0.25 -6.77 -2.75
N GLU A 98 -0.47 -5.83 -3.68
CA GLU A 98 -0.77 -4.44 -3.40
C GLU A 98 -2.13 -4.05 -3.99
N PRO A 99 -2.83 -3.07 -3.41
CA PRO A 99 -4.09 -2.57 -3.97
C PRO A 99 -3.89 -1.98 -5.37
N ILE A 100 -4.58 -2.55 -6.35
CA ILE A 100 -4.63 -2.10 -7.74
C ILE A 100 -5.93 -1.37 -8.09
N HIS A 101 -6.93 -1.44 -7.20
CA HIS A 101 -8.15 -0.64 -7.28
C HIS A 101 -8.31 0.22 -6.03
N THR A 102 -8.93 1.38 -6.20
CA THR A 102 -9.35 2.27 -5.11
C THR A 102 -10.76 2.75 -5.37
N GLU A 103 -11.49 3.07 -4.30
CA GLU A 103 -12.85 3.58 -4.40
C GLU A 103 -12.86 5.01 -4.95
N LYS A 104 -13.69 5.22 -5.97
CA LYS A 104 -13.99 6.51 -6.57
C LYS A 104 -15.47 6.53 -6.93
N ASP A 105 -16.20 7.51 -6.41
CA ASP A 105 -17.65 7.67 -6.63
C ASP A 105 -18.47 6.39 -6.35
N GLY A 106 -18.08 5.64 -5.32
CA GLY A 106 -18.75 4.40 -4.90
C GLY A 106 -18.40 3.16 -5.72
N LYS A 107 -17.39 3.23 -6.61
CA LYS A 107 -16.94 2.13 -7.47
C LYS A 107 -15.44 1.90 -7.36
N LEU A 108 -15.02 0.65 -7.55
CA LEU A 108 -13.61 0.28 -7.64
C LEU A 108 -13.07 0.56 -9.04
N GLU A 109 -12.23 1.60 -9.12
CA GLU A 109 -11.49 1.99 -10.32
C GLU A 109 -10.01 1.67 -10.17
N GLU A 110 -9.29 1.54 -11.29
CA GLU A 110 -7.84 1.31 -11.26
C GLU A 110 -7.10 2.46 -10.59
N VAL A 111 -6.13 2.10 -9.77
CA VAL A 111 -5.21 3.06 -9.16
C VAL A 111 -4.35 3.70 -10.26
N SER A 112 -4.31 5.04 -10.27
CA SER A 112 -3.45 5.85 -11.12
C SER A 112 -2.72 6.90 -10.27
N PRO A 113 -1.42 6.72 -9.98
CA PRO A 113 -0.60 7.73 -9.30
C PRO A 113 -0.16 8.86 -10.23
N LYS A 114 -0.57 8.83 -11.51
CA LYS A 114 -0.25 9.87 -12.48
C LYS A 114 -0.77 11.22 -12.00
N LEU A 115 0.02 12.26 -12.23
CA LEU A 115 -0.25 13.60 -11.78
C LEU A 115 -0.89 14.44 -12.89
N VAL A 116 -1.82 15.28 -12.48
CA VAL A 116 -2.55 16.21 -13.34
C VAL A 116 -2.67 17.57 -12.66
N GLU A 117 -2.82 18.64 -13.45
CA GLU A 117 -3.09 19.97 -12.93
C GLU A 117 -4.59 20.14 -12.64
N ALA A 118 -4.92 20.47 -11.39
CA ALA A 118 -6.27 20.78 -10.94
C ALA A 118 -6.64 22.25 -11.22
N PRO A 119 -7.94 22.60 -11.30
CA PRO A 119 -8.40 23.96 -11.59
C PRO A 119 -7.90 25.04 -10.63
N ASP A 120 -7.57 24.67 -9.39
CA ASP A 120 -7.03 25.54 -8.34
C ASP A 120 -5.51 25.76 -8.46
N LYS A 121 -4.90 25.37 -9.59
CA LYS A 121 -3.45 25.40 -9.84
C LYS A 121 -2.65 24.56 -8.85
N LYS A 122 -3.22 23.46 -8.37
CA LYS A 122 -2.46 22.41 -7.67
C LYS A 122 -2.15 21.26 -8.61
N ILE A 123 -1.15 20.48 -8.25
CA ILE A 123 -0.83 19.22 -8.94
C ILE A 123 -1.35 18.09 -8.03
N VAL A 124 -2.20 17.22 -8.56
CA VAL A 124 -2.88 16.15 -7.81
C VAL A 124 -2.73 14.82 -8.54
N THR A 125 -2.90 13.72 -7.82
CA THR A 125 -2.99 12.38 -8.43
C THR A 125 -4.35 12.16 -9.09
N GLU A 126 -4.36 11.36 -10.16
CA GLU A 126 -5.56 11.05 -10.93
C GLU A 126 -6.52 10.13 -10.16
N ASN A 127 -6.01 9.03 -9.59
CA ASN A 127 -6.81 8.12 -8.78
C ASN A 127 -5.96 7.33 -7.78
N THR A 128 -5.77 7.86 -6.59
CA THR A 128 -5.04 7.17 -5.51
C THR A 128 -5.80 7.30 -4.19
N LYS A 129 -5.56 6.36 -3.28
CA LYS A 129 -6.14 6.37 -1.94
C LYS A 129 -5.63 7.56 -1.13
N LEU A 130 -4.31 7.77 -1.12
CA LEU A 130 -3.71 8.99 -0.60
C LEU A 130 -3.83 10.09 -1.64
N LYS A 131 -4.42 11.23 -1.28
CA LYS A 131 -4.68 12.34 -2.21
C LYS A 131 -3.79 13.54 -1.88
N PRO A 132 -2.50 13.53 -2.30
CA PRO A 132 -1.63 14.68 -2.12
C PRO A 132 -2.05 15.80 -3.07
N ALA A 133 -2.00 17.03 -2.57
CA ALA A 133 -2.19 18.24 -3.34
C ALA A 133 -0.93 19.08 -3.26
N PHE A 134 -0.14 19.03 -4.33
CA PHE A 134 1.12 19.74 -4.46
C PHE A 134 0.88 21.18 -4.93
N GLU A 135 1.53 22.14 -4.26
CA GLU A 135 1.50 23.53 -4.65
C GLU A 135 2.29 23.71 -5.94
N LYS A 136 1.68 24.34 -6.96
CA LYS A 136 2.38 24.66 -8.22
C LYS A 136 3.48 25.69 -8.02
N THR A 137 3.35 26.56 -7.03
CA THR A 137 4.41 27.51 -6.65
C THR A 137 4.57 27.47 -5.14
N VAL A 138 5.81 27.23 -4.69
CA VAL A 138 6.13 27.23 -3.26
C VAL A 138 6.03 28.65 -2.72
N LYS A 139 5.24 28.80 -1.65
CA LYS A 139 5.10 30.06 -0.90
C LYS A 139 5.29 29.76 0.58
N ASP A 140 6.14 30.53 1.25
CA ASP A 140 6.46 30.34 2.67
C ASP A 140 6.87 28.89 3.00
N GLY A 141 7.60 28.23 2.09
CA GLY A 141 8.02 26.84 2.25
C GLY A 141 6.91 25.79 2.08
N LYS A 142 5.64 26.16 1.91
CA LYS A 142 4.52 25.23 1.72
C LYS A 142 4.54 24.64 0.32
N TYR A 143 4.53 23.31 0.24
CA TYR A 143 4.68 22.62 -1.05
C TYR A 143 3.72 21.44 -1.25
N VAL A 144 3.26 20.77 -0.20
CA VAL A 144 2.29 19.67 -0.34
C VAL A 144 1.31 19.63 0.84
N GLN A 145 0.04 19.35 0.53
CA GLN A 145 -1.00 19.09 1.52
C GLN A 145 -1.56 17.69 1.31
N PHE A 146 -1.71 16.93 2.39
CA PHE A 146 -2.39 15.63 2.40
C PHE A 146 -3.77 15.79 3.02
N THR A 147 -4.77 15.11 2.45
CA THR A 147 -6.12 15.06 3.01
C THR A 147 -6.52 13.61 3.24
N VAL A 148 -6.83 13.25 4.48
CA VAL A 148 -7.26 11.90 4.89
C VAL A 148 -8.45 12.05 5.84
N ASP A 149 -9.57 11.40 5.54
CA ASP A 149 -10.79 11.40 6.37
C ASP A 149 -11.27 12.82 6.77
N GLY A 150 -11.16 13.78 5.85
CA GLY A 150 -11.53 15.18 6.08
C GLY A 150 -10.51 16.00 6.88
N HIS A 151 -9.45 15.37 7.40
CA HIS A 151 -8.34 16.03 8.06
C HIS A 151 -7.25 16.42 7.06
N LYS A 152 -6.58 17.54 7.33
CA LYS A 152 -5.54 18.10 6.45
C LYS A 152 -4.21 18.18 7.18
N ILE A 153 -3.16 17.75 6.51
CA ILE A 153 -1.77 17.89 6.94
C ILE A 153 -1.05 18.72 5.88
N GLN A 154 -0.53 19.89 6.25
CA GLN A 154 0.27 20.74 5.37
C GLN A 154 1.75 20.56 5.70
N TYR A 155 2.56 20.26 4.71
CA TYR A 155 4.02 20.25 4.84
C TYR A 155 4.61 21.59 4.42
N GLU A 156 5.56 22.05 5.22
CA GLU A 156 6.26 23.31 5.06
C GLU A 156 7.75 23.09 5.30
N LEU A 157 8.57 23.54 4.35
CA LEU A 157 10.02 23.59 4.51
C LEU A 157 10.38 24.83 5.34
N MET A 158 10.85 24.63 6.57
CA MET A 158 11.20 25.74 7.46
C MET A 158 12.54 26.39 7.11
N GLY A 159 13.49 25.59 6.66
CA GLY A 159 14.87 25.99 6.36
C GLY A 159 15.81 24.80 6.36
N ALA A 160 17.04 25.00 5.90
CA ALA A 160 18.12 24.02 6.00
C ALA A 160 19.30 24.67 6.75
N ASN A 161 19.85 23.96 7.73
CA ASN A 161 20.97 24.42 8.55
C ASN A 161 22.26 23.74 8.14
N GLY A 162 23.33 24.51 7.98
CA GLY A 162 24.69 24.02 7.71
C GLY A 162 25.76 24.90 8.33
N GLU A 163 27.02 24.64 8.02
CA GLU A 163 28.18 25.38 8.56
C GLU A 163 28.12 26.89 8.24
N LYS A 164 27.55 27.23 7.08
CA LYS A 164 27.37 28.61 6.62
C LYS A 164 26.11 29.29 7.16
N GLY A 165 25.38 28.63 8.07
CA GLY A 165 24.16 29.14 8.69
C GLY A 165 22.87 28.50 8.14
N GLU A 166 21.74 29.13 8.47
CA GLU A 166 20.40 28.73 8.01
C GLU A 166 20.08 29.36 6.66
N ILE A 167 19.55 28.56 5.73
CA ILE A 167 18.99 29.02 4.46
C ILE A 167 17.49 28.74 4.41
N LYS A 168 16.73 29.68 3.86
CA LYS A 168 15.28 29.55 3.65
C LYS A 168 14.98 28.98 2.25
N PRO A 169 13.84 28.28 2.08
CA PRO A 169 13.44 27.77 0.77
C PRO A 169 13.16 28.92 -0.21
N SER A 170 13.56 28.73 -1.45
CA SER A 170 13.31 29.67 -2.54
C SER A 170 11.90 29.50 -3.11
N PRO A 171 11.25 30.59 -3.55
CA PRO A 171 9.99 30.50 -4.26
C PRO A 171 10.23 29.90 -5.66
N VAL A 172 9.81 28.65 -5.86
CA VAL A 172 10.01 27.92 -7.11
C VAL A 172 8.70 27.38 -7.64
N THR A 173 8.59 27.28 -8.97
CA THR A 173 7.43 26.68 -9.64
C THR A 173 7.70 25.21 -9.92
N ALA A 174 6.73 24.38 -9.55
CA ALA A 174 6.77 22.94 -9.71
C ALA A 174 6.57 22.54 -11.18
N THR A 175 7.29 21.50 -11.58
CA THR A 175 7.06 20.75 -12.82
C THR A 175 6.67 19.32 -12.47
N HIS A 176 5.91 18.66 -13.32
CA HIS A 176 5.51 17.27 -13.11
C HIS A 176 5.59 16.47 -14.40
N GLU A 177 5.87 15.18 -14.24
CA GLU A 177 5.86 14.17 -15.29
C GLU A 177 5.48 12.83 -14.65
N ASP A 178 4.57 12.10 -15.29
CA ASP A 178 3.98 10.86 -14.76
C ASP A 178 3.54 11.00 -13.29
N ASN A 179 4.15 10.27 -12.37
CA ASN A 179 3.87 10.29 -10.94
C ASN A 179 4.90 11.08 -10.13
N THR A 180 5.67 11.97 -10.77
CA THR A 180 6.75 12.73 -10.11
C THR A 180 6.55 14.23 -10.23
N VAL A 181 6.71 14.95 -9.10
CA VAL A 181 6.79 16.41 -9.02
C VAL A 181 8.24 16.83 -8.72
N TRP A 182 8.69 17.90 -9.37
CA TRP A 182 10.00 18.52 -9.18
C TRP A 182 9.88 19.99 -8.79
N TYR A 183 10.54 20.33 -7.68
CA TYR A 183 10.80 21.67 -7.19
C TYR A 183 12.29 21.97 -7.32
N LYS A 184 12.71 22.37 -8.52
CA LYS A 184 14.12 22.62 -8.83
C LYS A 184 14.62 23.91 -8.16
N GLY A 185 15.76 23.84 -7.48
CA GLY A 185 16.37 24.96 -6.78
C GLY A 185 15.57 25.38 -5.55
N ILE A 186 14.89 24.45 -4.88
CA ILE A 186 14.15 24.74 -3.65
C ILE A 186 15.09 25.29 -2.56
N PHE A 187 16.33 24.82 -2.54
CA PHE A 187 17.46 25.48 -1.90
C PHE A 187 18.60 25.63 -2.93
N PRO A 188 19.60 26.50 -2.69
CA PRO A 188 20.78 26.56 -3.56
C PRO A 188 21.39 25.18 -3.78
N HIS A 189 21.53 24.79 -5.05
CA HIS A 189 22.07 23.49 -5.49
C HIS A 189 21.29 22.24 -5.02
N ILE A 190 20.09 22.38 -4.46
CA ILE A 190 19.26 21.26 -4.01
C ILE A 190 17.87 21.36 -4.64
N ASP A 191 17.41 20.26 -5.21
CA ASP A 191 16.04 20.09 -5.71
C ASP A 191 15.23 19.24 -4.72
N LEU A 192 13.93 19.46 -4.65
CA LEU A 192 13.00 18.54 -4.00
C LEU A 192 12.23 17.78 -5.08
N LYS A 193 12.28 16.46 -5.01
CA LYS A 193 11.53 15.54 -5.86
C LYS A 193 10.52 14.78 -5.00
N SER A 194 9.26 14.74 -5.43
CA SER A 194 8.23 13.92 -4.79
C SER A 194 7.70 12.92 -5.80
N THR A 195 7.70 11.64 -5.46
CA THR A 195 7.13 10.55 -6.28
C THR A 195 5.91 9.96 -5.59
N THR A 196 4.77 9.94 -6.26
CA THR A 196 3.49 9.48 -5.73
C THR A 196 3.24 8.00 -6.05
N PHE A 197 2.61 7.33 -5.09
CA PHE A 197 2.09 5.97 -5.20
C PHE A 197 0.64 5.96 -4.69
N ASN A 198 0.01 4.78 -4.67
CA ASN A 198 -1.39 4.67 -4.23
C ASN A 198 -1.62 5.21 -2.81
N GLU A 199 -0.78 4.78 -1.87
CA GLU A 199 -0.99 5.03 -0.43
C GLU A 199 0.16 5.84 0.19
N ASN A 200 1.18 6.21 -0.59
CA ASN A 200 2.35 6.89 -0.07
C ASN A 200 2.94 7.89 -1.07
N VAL A 201 3.74 8.81 -0.54
CA VAL A 201 4.57 9.73 -1.31
C VAL A 201 6.00 9.58 -0.81
N LYS A 202 6.92 9.35 -1.73
CA LYS A 202 8.35 9.36 -1.46
C LYS A 202 8.91 10.75 -1.75
N GLU A 203 9.71 11.28 -0.84
CA GLU A 203 10.36 12.58 -0.97
C GLU A 203 11.88 12.39 -1.02
N ASP A 204 12.51 12.93 -2.05
CA ASP A 204 13.96 12.88 -2.27
C ASP A 204 14.50 14.31 -2.38
N PHE A 205 15.47 14.67 -1.54
CA PHE A 205 16.27 15.88 -1.73
C PHE A 205 17.47 15.56 -2.62
N VAL A 206 17.52 16.15 -3.80
CA VAL A 206 18.55 15.88 -4.81
C VAL A 206 19.59 16.98 -4.78
N LEU A 207 20.79 16.65 -4.31
CA LEU A 207 21.94 17.54 -4.34
C LEU A 207 22.54 17.56 -5.75
N ARG A 208 22.52 18.71 -6.41
CA ARG A 208 23.14 18.92 -7.73
C ARG A 208 24.64 19.17 -7.61
N GLU A 209 25.05 19.83 -6.54
CA GLU A 209 26.44 20.21 -6.29
C GLU A 209 26.68 20.32 -4.78
N TYR A 210 27.74 19.68 -4.29
CA TYR A 210 28.16 19.79 -2.89
C TYR A 210 29.08 21.00 -2.70
N THR A 211 28.70 21.93 -1.83
CA THR A 211 29.42 23.20 -1.64
C THR A 211 30.11 23.35 -0.28
N GLY A 212 30.15 22.29 0.53
CA GLY A 212 30.68 22.32 1.90
C GLY A 212 29.59 22.64 2.91
#